data_AF-A0A380TBU5-F1
#
_entry.id   AF-A0A380TBU5-F1
#
_cell.length_a   1.000
_cell.length_b   1.000
_cell.length_c   1.000
_cell.angle_alpha   90.00
_cell.angle_beta   90.00
_cell.angle_gamma   90.00
#
_symmetry.space_group_name_H-M   'P 1'
#
loop_
_entity.id
_entity.type
_entity.pdbx_description
1 polymer ?
#
loop_
_entity_poly.entity_id
_entity_poly.type
_entity_poly.pdbx_seq_one_letter_code
_entity_poly.pdbx_strand_id
1 'polypeptide(L)'
;MVSAFDRLGKPVRAGDHVRVLAIPPDVFRGLDAASTERVRSMVGAVVPVVEIDHLGGICVEKWWHLSATRSQSHGLTLASSEAELVATGV
;
A
#
# COMPACT_ATOMS: atom_id res chain seq x y z
N MET A 1 16.47 10.85 -8.85
CA MET A 1 15.24 10.51 -8.09
C MET A 1 14.39 9.66 -8.99
N VAL A 2 14.03 8.46 -8.57
CA VAL A 2 13.17 7.57 -9.38
C VAL A 2 11.72 8.04 -9.19
N SER A 3 10.96 8.07 -10.29
CA SER A 3 9.56 8.48 -10.27
C SER A 3 8.67 7.24 -10.17
N ALA A 4 7.63 7.31 -9.35
CA ALA A 4 6.54 6.36 -9.34
C ALA A 4 5.28 6.99 -9.90
N PHE A 5 4.43 6.17 -10.50
CA PHE A 5 3.16 6.61 -11.07
C PHE A 5 2.05 5.65 -10.66
N ASP A 6 0.84 6.17 -10.46
CA ASP A 6 -0.34 5.35 -10.28
C ASP A 6 -0.76 4.67 -11.59
N ARG A 7 -1.82 3.85 -11.55
CA ARG A 7 -2.30 3.11 -12.71
C ARG A 7 -2.69 3.98 -13.91
N LEU A 8 -2.94 5.27 -13.69
CA LEU A 8 -3.35 6.24 -14.70
C LEU A 8 -2.18 7.12 -15.17
N GLY A 9 -0.95 6.82 -14.73
CA GLY A 9 0.24 7.60 -15.06
C GLY A 9 0.37 8.90 -14.26
N LYS A 10 -0.40 9.08 -13.19
CA LYS A 10 -0.26 10.26 -12.32
C LYS A 10 0.95 10.08 -11.41
N PRO A 11 1.81 11.09 -11.24
CA PRO A 11 2.98 10.98 -10.37
C PRO A 11 2.54 10.79 -8.92
N VAL A 12 3.19 9.84 -8.24
CA VAL A 12 2.98 9.53 -6.82
C VAL A 12 4.25 9.86 -6.05
N ARG A 13 4.10 10.42 -4.85
CA ARG A 13 5.19 10.80 -3.95
C ARG A 13 4.94 10.28 -2.53
N ALA A 14 6.00 10.20 -1.74
CA ALA A 14 5.86 9.97 -0.30
C ALA A 14 4.99 11.08 0.33
N GLY A 15 4.07 10.68 1.22
CA GLY A 15 3.04 11.54 1.81
C GLY A 15 1.71 11.56 1.07
N ASP A 16 1.67 11.14 -0.21
CA ASP A 16 0.41 10.96 -0.92
C ASP A 16 -0.41 9.80 -0.34
N HIS A 17 -1.69 9.75 -0.68
CA HIS A 17 -2.55 8.62 -0.36
C HIS A 17 -2.96 7.90 -1.64
N VAL A 18 -2.85 6.58 -1.63
CA VAL A 18 -3.25 5.73 -2.75
C VAL A 18 -4.29 4.71 -2.31
N ARG A 19 -5.19 4.37 -3.21
CA ARG A 19 -6.05 3.19 -3.08
C ARG A 19 -5.30 1.99 -3.60
N VAL A 20 -5.22 0.93 -2.80
CA VAL A 20 -4.67 -0.36 -3.23
C VAL A 20 -5.71 -1.07 -4.10
N LEU A 21 -5.35 -1.45 -5.31
CA LEU A 21 -6.26 -2.06 -6.28
C LEU A 21 -6.14 -3.58 -6.31
N ALA A 22 -4.91 -4.07 -6.16
CA ALA A 22 -4.56 -5.47 -6.17
C ALA A 22 -3.30 -5.69 -5.34
N ILE A 23 -3.09 -6.94 -4.93
CA ILE A 23 -1.88 -7.37 -4.24
C ILE A 23 -1.42 -8.67 -4.91
N PRO A 24 -0.15 -8.80 -5.33
CA PRO A 24 0.36 -10.01 -5.95
C PRO A 24 0.14 -11.24 -5.06
N PRO A 25 -0.24 -12.40 -5.64
CA PRO A 25 -0.37 -13.66 -4.89
C PRO A 25 0.88 -14.03 -4.08
N ASP A 26 2.08 -13.69 -4.57
CA ASP A 26 3.34 -14.00 -3.91
C ASP A 26 3.53 -13.28 -2.57
N VAL A 27 2.88 -12.12 -2.37
CA VAL A 27 2.88 -11.42 -1.08
C VAL A 27 2.25 -12.27 0.03
N PHE A 28 1.30 -13.14 -0.32
CA PHE A 28 0.62 -13.99 0.66
C PHE A 28 1.42 -15.26 1.01
N ARG A 29 2.53 -15.53 0.31
CA ARG A 29 3.32 -16.74 0.53
C ARG A 29 3.96 -16.71 1.93
N GLY A 30 3.63 -17.70 2.75
CA GLY A 30 4.20 -17.84 4.10
C GLY A 30 3.51 -17.00 5.19
N LEU A 31 2.47 -16.24 4.83
CA LEU A 31 1.62 -15.58 5.83
C LEU A 31 0.71 -16.61 6.51
N ASP A 32 0.48 -16.43 7.81
CA ASP A 32 -0.58 -17.15 8.52
C ASP A 32 -1.97 -16.64 8.10
N ALA A 33 -3.03 -17.34 8.54
CA ALA A 33 -4.40 -17.00 8.16
C ALA A 33 -4.78 -15.57 8.57
N ALA A 34 -4.40 -15.15 9.79
CA ALA A 34 -4.74 -13.83 10.32
C ALA A 34 -4.03 -12.70 9.54
N SER A 35 -2.75 -12.88 9.21
CA SER A 35 -1.98 -11.91 8.42
C SER A 35 -2.47 -11.90 6.97
N THR A 36 -2.82 -13.06 6.41
CA THR A 36 -3.42 -13.17 5.08
C THR A 36 -4.71 -12.36 4.99
N GLU A 37 -5.61 -12.49 5.97
CA GLU A 37 -6.86 -11.73 6.01
C GLU A 37 -6.60 -10.22 6.11
N ARG A 38 -5.65 -9.80 6.95
CA ARG A 38 -5.27 -8.39 7.07
C ARG A 38 -4.70 -7.83 5.77
N VAL A 39 -3.74 -8.51 5.15
CA VAL A 39 -3.19 -8.09 3.86
C VAL A 39 -4.27 -8.05 2.79
N ARG A 40 -5.18 -9.03 2.75
CA ARG A 40 -6.36 -8.99 1.84
C ARG A 40 -7.23 -7.75 2.10
N SER A 41 -7.40 -7.34 3.35
CA SER A 41 -8.14 -6.12 3.72
C SER A 41 -7.48 -4.82 3.27
N MET A 42 -6.25 -4.86 2.76
CA MET A 42 -5.62 -3.68 2.15
C MET A 42 -6.21 -3.38 0.77
N VAL A 43 -6.70 -4.38 0.03
CA VAL A 43 -7.36 -4.15 -1.27
C VAL A 43 -8.60 -3.28 -1.08
N GLY A 44 -8.69 -2.20 -1.85
CA GLY A 44 -9.71 -1.16 -1.75
C GLY A 44 -9.46 -0.12 -0.66
N ALA A 45 -8.54 -0.36 0.27
CA ALA A 45 -8.19 0.60 1.31
C ALA A 45 -7.38 1.76 0.73
N VAL A 46 -7.58 2.95 1.30
CA VAL A 46 -6.75 4.12 1.05
C VAL A 46 -5.69 4.19 2.14
N VAL A 47 -4.43 4.21 1.75
CA VAL A 47 -3.27 4.11 2.65
C VAL A 47 -2.21 5.14 2.27
N PRO A 48 -1.42 5.65 3.23
CA PRO A 48 -0.36 6.60 2.94
C PRO A 48 0.81 5.91 2.23
N VAL A 49 1.43 6.64 1.31
CA VAL A 49 2.72 6.29 0.70
C VAL A 49 3.82 6.73 1.65
N VAL A 50 4.60 5.78 2.15
CA VAL A 50 5.71 6.06 3.08
C VAL A 50 7.01 6.37 2.35
N GLU A 51 7.22 5.75 1.20
CA GLU A 51 8.44 5.87 0.40
C GLU A 51 8.17 5.50 -1.07
N ILE A 52 8.98 6.04 -1.98
CA ILE A 52 9.15 5.49 -3.33
C ILE A 52 10.51 4.81 -3.38
N ASP A 53 10.54 3.51 -3.64
CA ASP A 53 11.79 2.76 -3.64
C ASP A 53 12.69 3.08 -4.85
N HIS A 54 13.89 2.52 -4.84
CA HIS A 54 14.90 2.72 -5.90
C HIS A 54 14.52 2.12 -7.26
N LEU A 55 13.43 1.36 -7.35
CA LEU A 55 12.89 0.77 -8.58
C LEU A 55 11.59 1.46 -9.04
N GLY A 56 11.11 2.48 -8.30
CA GLY A 56 9.85 3.17 -8.59
C GLY A 56 8.62 2.45 -8.04
N GLY A 57 8.81 1.51 -7.12
CA GLY A 57 7.76 0.89 -6.34
C GLY A 57 7.16 1.84 -5.32
N ILE A 58 5.84 1.79 -5.16
CA ILE A 58 5.07 2.62 -4.24
C ILE A 58 4.97 1.88 -2.91
N CYS A 59 5.79 2.27 -1.92
CA CYS A 59 5.76 1.65 -0.60
C CYS A 59 4.64 2.26 0.24
N VAL A 60 3.72 1.41 0.70
CA VAL A 60 2.61 1.79 1.57
C VAL A 60 2.67 1.00 2.87
N GLU A 61 2.10 1.56 3.93
CA GLU A 61 1.94 0.85 5.20
C GLU A 61 0.50 1.03 5.72
N LYS A 62 -0.11 -0.07 6.17
CA LYS A 62 -1.38 -0.03 6.88
C LYS A 62 -1.19 -0.52 8.31
N TRP A 63 -1.83 0.18 9.25
CA TRP A 63 -1.85 -0.16 10.67
C TRP A 63 -3.24 -0.68 11.06
N TRP A 64 -3.25 -1.71 11.90
CA TRP A 64 -4.44 -2.25 12.56
C TRP A 64 -4.24 -2.20 14.08
N HIS A 65 -5.18 -1.56 14.77
CA HIS A 65 -5.21 -1.54 16.24
C HIS A 65 -5.99 -2.76 16.74
N LEU A 66 -5.27 -3.79 17.19
CA LEU A 66 -5.86 -5.07 17.61
C LEU A 66 -6.39 -5.00 19.05
N SER A 67 -5.83 -4.11 19.87
CA SER A 67 -6.30 -3.79 21.22
C SER A 67 -5.76 -2.41 21.65
N ALA A 68 -6.10 -1.97 22.86
CA ALA A 68 -5.60 -0.73 23.44
C ALA A 68 -4.05 -0.66 23.53
N THR A 69 -3.38 -1.82 23.61
CA THR A 69 -1.92 -1.92 23.80
C THR A 69 -1.21 -2.61 22.64
N ARG A 70 -1.94 -3.12 21.64
CA ARG A 70 -1.37 -3.89 20.54
C ARG A 70 -1.83 -3.34 19.20
N SER A 71 -0.86 -2.90 18.42
CA SER A 71 -1.04 -2.60 17.01
C SER A 71 -0.17 -3.54 16.17
N GLN A 72 -0.58 -3.75 14.94
CA GLN A 72 0.21 -4.44 13.92
C GLN A 72 0.20 -3.59 12.66
N SER A 73 1.32 -3.53 11.95
CA SER A 73 1.38 -2.95 10.62
C SER A 73 1.79 -3.98 9.58
N HIS A 74 1.55 -3.64 8.31
CA HIS A 74 2.09 -4.37 7.18
C HIS A 74 2.45 -3.38 6.08
N GLY A 75 3.70 -3.48 5.63
CA GLY A 75 4.23 -2.72 4.50
C GLY A 75 4.08 -3.51 3.21
N LEU A 76 3.72 -2.86 2.12
CA LEU A 76 3.70 -3.42 0.77
C LEU A 76 4.39 -2.47 -0.20
N THR A 77 5.14 -3.02 -1.15
CA THR A 77 5.57 -2.29 -2.34
C THR A 77 4.62 -2.61 -3.47
N LEU A 78 3.93 -1.59 -3.98
CA LEU A 78 2.95 -1.72 -5.06
C LEU A 78 3.58 -1.30 -6.39
N ALA A 79 3.26 -2.03 -7.45
CA ALA A 79 3.49 -1.59 -8.81
C ALA A 79 2.51 -0.47 -9.21
N SER A 80 2.83 0.24 -10.29
CA SER A 80 1.95 1.28 -10.85
C SER A 80 0.52 0.77 -11.12
N SER A 81 0.38 -0.45 -11.63
CA SER A 81 -0.93 -1.06 -11.92
C SER A 81 -1.76 -1.41 -10.68
N GLU A 82 -1.16 -1.38 -9.49
CA GLU A 82 -1.75 -1.85 -8.23
C GLU A 82 -2.18 -0.71 -7.31
N ALA A 83 -1.92 0.54 -7.71
CA ALA A 83 -2.22 1.73 -6.94
C ALA A 83 -2.98 2.77 -7.79
N GLU A 84 -3.91 3.47 -7.15
CA GLU A 84 -4.58 4.64 -7.74
C GLU A 84 -4.41 5.83 -6.80
N LEU A 85 -3.92 6.95 -7.31
CA LEU A 85 -3.74 8.16 -6.50
C LEU A 85 -5.11 8.73 -6.12
N VAL A 86 -5.32 8.95 -4.82
CA VAL A 86 -6.53 9.58 -4.31
C VAL A 86 -6.28 11.07 -4.21
N ALA A 87 -7.09 11.86 -4.92
CA ALA A 87 -7.00 13.32 -4.82
C ALA A 87 -7.34 13.74 -3.38
N THR A 88 -6.40 14.41 -2.71
CA THR A 88 -6.71 15.19 -1.51
C THR A 88 -7.58 16.36 -1.95
N GLY A 89 -8.86 16.33 -1.56
CA GLY A 89 -9.76 17.46 -1.75
C GLY A 89 -9.15 18.71 -1.08
N VAL A 90 -9.02 19.77 -1.88
CA VAL A 90 -8.68 21.12 -1.40
C VAL A 90 -9.93 21.74 -0.77
#